data_AF-A0A934R6L7-F1
#
_entry.id   AF-A0A934R6L7-F1
#
_cell.length_a   1.000
_cell.length_b   1.000
_cell.length_c   1.000
_cell.angle_alpha   90.00
_cell.angle_beta   90.00
_cell.angle_gamma   90.00
#
_symmetry.space_group_name_H-M   'P 1'
#
loop_
_entity.id
_entity.type
_entity.pdbx_description
1 polymer ?
#
loop_
_entity_poly.entity_id
_entity_poly.type
_entity_poly.pdbx_seq_one_letter_code
_entity_poly.pdbx_strand_id
1 'polypeptide(L)'
;MITIGSISRATASEAFPFLAEKFPGRRNAIKDFTHLAPDFVFWIYPDGTLYDAKDAHRKNVPKGYEHILKDEPDYGGFLRGRVASNFGDQLIVIYCRPEALATDRLKMEQFLDGISQLPVPHAADALVISDNADIYGLVADIESRLEQIE
;
A
#
# COMPACT_ATOMS: atom_id res chain seq x y z
N MET A 1 0.38 -14.23 -6.86
CA MET A 1 1.09 -13.03 -6.40
C MET A 1 1.68 -12.36 -7.61
N ILE A 2 1.20 -11.17 -7.91
CA ILE A 2 1.74 -10.31 -8.95
C ILE A 2 3.13 -9.82 -8.49
N THR A 3 4.05 -9.67 -9.43
CA THR A 3 5.32 -8.96 -9.23
C THR A 3 5.55 -8.14 -10.49
N ILE A 4 5.41 -6.83 -10.39
CA ILE A 4 5.59 -5.88 -11.47
C ILE A 4 6.45 -4.70 -10.99
N GLY A 5 7.01 -3.95 -11.93
CA GLY A 5 7.94 -2.85 -11.64
C GLY A 5 9.39 -3.27 -11.82
N SER A 6 10.30 -2.40 -11.39
CA SER A 6 11.74 -2.54 -11.56
C SER A 6 12.39 -3.48 -10.53
N ILE A 7 11.73 -3.70 -9.38
CA ILE A 7 12.24 -4.56 -8.31
C ILE A 7 11.66 -5.98 -8.41
N SER A 8 12.56 -6.96 -8.50
CA SER A 8 12.18 -8.37 -8.47
C SER A 8 11.76 -8.80 -7.07
N ARG A 9 10.95 -9.87 -6.98
CA ARG A 9 10.60 -10.48 -5.69
C ARG A 9 11.81 -11.01 -4.92
N ALA A 10 12.80 -11.56 -5.64
CA ALA A 10 14.02 -12.05 -5.02
C ALA A 10 14.78 -10.90 -4.33
N THR A 11 14.96 -9.79 -5.04
CA THR A 11 15.57 -8.56 -4.51
C THR A 11 14.77 -8.00 -3.33
N ALA A 12 13.45 -7.83 -3.49
CA ALA A 12 12.59 -7.34 -2.42
C ALA A 12 12.66 -8.22 -1.15
N SER A 13 12.90 -9.52 -1.30
CA SER A 13 13.00 -10.45 -0.17
C SER A 13 14.29 -10.35 0.62
N GLU A 14 15.32 -9.67 0.10
CA GLU A 14 16.55 -9.37 0.85
C GLU A 14 16.25 -8.38 1.99
N ALA A 15 15.46 -7.34 1.71
CA ALA A 15 15.00 -6.37 2.69
C ALA A 15 13.79 -6.87 3.51
N PHE A 16 12.85 -7.55 2.84
CA PHE A 16 11.60 -8.02 3.44
C PHE A 16 11.45 -9.54 3.26
N PRO A 17 12.02 -10.37 4.15
CA PRO A 17 12.05 -11.83 3.98
C PRO A 17 10.69 -12.49 3.74
N PHE A 18 9.60 -11.90 4.25
CA PHE A 18 8.25 -12.38 4.04
C PHE A 18 7.78 -12.31 2.58
N LEU A 19 8.43 -11.52 1.73
CA LEU A 19 8.13 -11.42 0.30
C LEU A 19 8.68 -12.58 -0.53
N ALA A 20 9.54 -13.43 0.04
CA ALA A 20 10.06 -14.61 -0.63
C ALA A 20 8.92 -15.48 -1.22
N GLU A 21 9.21 -16.14 -2.35
CA GLU A 21 8.23 -16.94 -3.11
C GLU A 21 7.49 -17.95 -2.22
N LYS A 22 8.23 -18.62 -1.34
CA LYS A 22 7.71 -19.56 -0.34
C LYS A 22 8.00 -19.02 1.06
N PHE A 23 7.02 -18.33 1.64
CA PHE A 23 7.09 -17.89 3.03
C PHE A 23 5.81 -18.29 3.77
N PRO A 24 5.87 -19.19 4.77
CA PRO A 24 4.71 -19.58 5.55
C PRO A 24 4.22 -18.42 6.43
N GLY A 25 2.91 -18.20 6.50
CA GLY A 25 2.36 -17.14 7.36
C GLY A 25 2.62 -15.71 6.88
N ARG A 26 2.91 -15.52 5.58
CA ARG A 26 3.24 -14.22 4.97
C ARG A 26 2.34 -13.06 5.38
N ARG A 27 1.02 -13.26 5.36
CA ARG A 27 0.05 -12.22 5.74
C ARG A 27 0.22 -11.77 7.19
N ASN A 28 0.52 -12.70 8.10
CA ASN A 28 0.81 -12.35 9.49
C ASN A 28 2.14 -11.61 9.60
N ALA A 29 3.18 -12.02 8.87
CA ALA A 29 4.46 -11.32 8.89
C ALA A 29 4.36 -9.88 8.37
N ILE A 30 3.60 -9.64 7.30
CA ILE A 30 3.30 -8.29 6.79
C ILE A 30 2.58 -7.46 7.86
N LYS A 31 1.57 -8.06 8.50
CA LYS A 31 0.82 -7.42 9.58
C LYS A 31 1.75 -7.07 10.74
N ASP A 32 2.55 -8.01 11.21
CA ASP A 32 3.46 -7.81 12.35
C ASP A 32 4.47 -6.70 12.04
N PHE A 33 5.06 -6.69 10.84
CA PHE A 33 5.95 -5.64 10.38
C PHE A 33 5.27 -4.26 10.37
N THR A 34 4.09 -4.16 9.76
CA THR A 34 3.38 -2.87 9.61
C THR A 34 2.61 -2.42 10.85
N HIS A 35 2.45 -3.28 11.86
CA HIS A 35 1.78 -2.96 13.11
C HIS A 35 2.74 -2.63 14.25
N LEU A 36 4.02 -3.03 14.15
CA LEU A 36 5.00 -2.81 15.20
C LEU A 36 5.21 -1.31 15.50
N ALA A 37 5.59 -0.55 14.47
CA ALA A 37 5.79 0.89 14.54
C ALA A 37 5.50 1.53 13.16
N PRO A 38 4.22 1.65 12.76
CA PRO A 38 3.89 2.29 11.49
C PRO A 38 4.34 3.76 11.50
N ASP A 39 4.96 4.20 10.42
CA ASP A 39 5.28 5.61 10.19
C ASP A 39 4.00 6.40 9.95
N PHE A 40 3.02 5.80 9.26
CA PHE A 40 1.71 6.38 9.03
C PHE A 40 0.65 5.31 8.74
N VAL A 41 -0.59 5.55 9.16
CA VAL A 41 -1.75 4.69 8.89
C VAL A 41 -2.79 5.53 8.18
N PHE A 42 -3.25 5.11 7.01
CA PHE A 42 -4.09 5.98 6.18
C PHE A 42 -5.28 5.31 5.54
N TRP A 43 -6.25 6.17 5.22
CA TRP A 43 -7.20 6.00 4.14
C TRP A 43 -6.90 7.02 3.04
N ILE A 44 -7.22 6.69 1.80
CA ILE A 44 -7.25 7.64 0.68
C ILE A 44 -8.66 7.64 0.12
N TYR A 45 -9.28 8.82 0.09
CA TYR A 45 -10.60 9.00 -0.50
C TYR A 45 -10.57 8.70 -2.01
N PRO A 46 -11.72 8.41 -2.65
CA PRO A 46 -11.78 8.21 -4.09
C PRO A 46 -11.25 9.38 -4.93
N ASP A 47 -11.22 10.59 -4.37
CA ASP A 47 -10.70 11.81 -5.01
C ASP A 47 -9.20 12.03 -4.77
N GLY A 48 -8.50 11.06 -4.16
CA GLY A 48 -7.07 11.17 -3.84
C GLY A 48 -6.78 11.88 -2.51
N THR A 49 -7.77 12.42 -1.79
CA THR A 49 -7.53 13.08 -0.50
C THR A 49 -6.96 12.09 0.53
N LEU A 50 -5.86 12.45 1.20
CA LEU A 50 -5.29 11.63 2.27
C LEU A 50 -6.06 11.84 3.59
N TYR A 51 -6.27 10.75 4.33
CA TYR A 51 -6.86 10.77 5.65
C TYR A 51 -6.02 9.99 6.66
N ASP A 52 -5.68 10.65 7.76
CA ASP A 52 -4.94 10.07 8.89
C ASP A 52 -5.83 9.14 9.73
N ALA A 53 -5.55 7.84 9.66
CA ALA A 53 -6.21 6.80 10.46
C ALA A 53 -5.54 6.54 11.82
N LYS A 54 -4.59 7.40 12.21
CA LYS A 54 -3.87 7.40 13.48
C LYS A 54 -3.24 6.04 13.81
N ASP A 55 -3.76 5.35 14.83
CA ASP A 55 -3.26 4.05 15.28
C ASP A 55 -3.93 2.88 14.54
N ALA A 56 -5.15 3.06 14.02
CA ALA A 56 -5.95 1.98 13.49
C ALA A 56 -7.10 2.43 12.57
N HIS A 57 -7.16 1.83 11.38
CA HIS A 57 -8.23 2.03 10.39
C HIS A 57 -9.65 1.83 10.94
N ARG A 58 -9.88 0.78 11.74
CA ARG A 58 -11.22 0.46 12.28
C ARG A 58 -11.69 1.43 13.36
N LYS A 59 -10.76 2.05 14.10
CA LYS A 59 -11.09 3.03 15.14
C LYS A 59 -11.23 4.44 14.57
N ASN A 60 -10.47 4.74 13.52
CA ASN A 60 -10.40 6.03 12.87
C ASN A 60 -10.78 5.86 11.38
N VAL A 61 -12.02 5.46 11.14
CA VAL A 61 -12.61 5.50 9.81
C VAL A 61 -13.02 6.95 9.48
N PRO A 62 -12.98 7.38 8.21
CA PRO A 62 -13.54 8.67 7.82
C PRO A 62 -14.99 8.83 8.31
N LYS A 63 -15.28 9.96 8.96
CA LYS A 63 -16.57 10.21 9.60
C LYS A 63 -17.71 10.14 8.57
N GLY A 64 -18.73 9.33 8.84
CA GLY A 64 -19.87 9.12 7.93
C GLY A 64 -19.64 8.01 6.89
N TYR A 65 -18.46 7.38 6.88
CA TYR A 65 -18.09 6.29 5.98
C TYR A 65 -17.90 4.96 6.72
N GLU A 66 -18.52 4.76 7.89
CA GLU A 66 -18.35 3.53 8.69
C GLU A 66 -18.75 2.26 7.93
N HIS A 67 -19.61 2.40 6.91
CA HIS A 67 -20.06 1.32 6.04
C HIS A 67 -18.93 0.71 5.20
N ILE A 68 -17.85 1.45 4.89
CA ILE A 68 -16.75 0.96 4.05
C ILE A 68 -16.01 -0.23 4.66
N LEU A 69 -16.06 -0.39 5.99
CA LEU A 69 -15.47 -1.54 6.69
C LEU A 69 -16.20 -2.87 6.38
N LYS A 70 -17.39 -2.81 5.79
CA LYS A 70 -18.18 -3.99 5.40
C LYS A 70 -18.02 -4.34 3.91
N ASP A 71 -17.28 -3.53 3.17
CA ASP A 71 -17.15 -3.61 1.72
C ASP A 71 -15.74 -4.06 1.31
N GLU A 72 -15.10 -4.94 2.10
CA GLU A 72 -13.78 -5.46 1.74
C GLU A 72 -13.87 -6.33 0.47
N PRO A 73 -12.92 -6.20 -0.49
CA PRO A 73 -11.69 -5.41 -0.45
C PRO A 73 -11.80 -4.01 -1.10
N ASP A 74 -12.99 -3.57 -1.49
CA ASP A 74 -13.21 -2.35 -2.29
C ASP A 74 -13.35 -1.09 -1.42
N TYR A 75 -13.74 -1.26 -0.16
CA TYR A 75 -13.88 -0.21 0.86
C TYR A 75 -14.66 1.02 0.38
N GLY A 76 -15.75 0.84 -0.37
CA GLY A 76 -16.52 1.95 -0.94
C GLY A 76 -15.71 2.84 -1.90
N GLY A 77 -14.67 2.28 -2.52
CA GLY A 77 -13.75 3.00 -3.40
C GLY A 77 -12.56 3.64 -2.69
N PHE A 78 -12.45 3.53 -1.36
CA PHE A 78 -11.28 4.03 -0.63
C PHE A 78 -10.08 3.10 -0.81
N LEU A 79 -8.89 3.67 -0.81
CA LEU A 79 -7.68 2.88 -0.55
C LEU A 79 -7.35 2.94 0.94
N ARG A 80 -6.80 1.85 1.44
CA ARG A 80 -6.44 1.69 2.85
C ARG A 80 -5.01 1.20 2.89
N GLY A 81 -4.19 1.77 3.77
CA GLY A 81 -2.80 1.33 3.85
C GLY A 81 -2.02 1.78 5.07
N ARG A 82 -0.76 1.39 5.08
CA ARG A 82 0.23 1.73 6.10
C ARG A 82 1.58 2.01 5.43
N VAL A 83 2.32 2.94 6.01
CA VAL A 83 3.75 3.14 5.75
C VAL A 83 4.51 2.61 6.96
N ALA A 84 5.55 1.82 6.72
CA ALA A 84 6.43 1.32 7.78
C ALA A 84 7.85 1.13 7.28
N SER A 85 8.81 1.69 8.01
CA SER A 85 10.25 1.55 7.77
C SER A 85 10.92 0.63 8.78
N ASN A 86 10.47 0.64 10.04
CA ASN A 86 11.10 -0.10 11.16
C ASN A 86 12.63 0.08 11.21
N PHE A 87 13.12 1.32 11.03
CA PHE A 87 14.55 1.68 10.99
C PHE A 87 15.35 1.17 9.78
N GLY A 88 14.67 0.67 8.73
CA GLY A 88 15.28 0.23 7.47
C GLY A 88 14.51 0.73 6.26
N ASP A 89 14.46 -0.09 5.21
CA ASP A 89 13.77 0.24 3.96
C ASP A 89 12.28 0.47 4.18
N GLN A 90 11.73 1.46 3.46
CA GLN A 90 10.33 1.83 3.61
C GLN A 90 9.42 0.92 2.78
N LEU A 91 8.36 0.44 3.44
CA LEU A 91 7.32 -0.38 2.84
C LEU A 91 5.97 0.34 2.94
N ILE A 92 5.27 0.42 1.81
CA ILE A 92 3.88 0.87 1.74
C ILE A 92 3.00 -0.36 1.46
N VAL A 93 2.11 -0.68 2.39
CA VAL A 93 1.16 -1.79 2.24
C VAL A 93 -0.23 -1.25 1.97
N ILE A 94 -0.85 -1.71 0.88
CA ILE A 94 -2.19 -1.33 0.45
C ILE A 94 -3.12 -2.54 0.50
N TYR A 95 -4.33 -2.33 1.03
CA TYR A 95 -5.38 -3.34 1.06
C TYR A 95 -6.26 -3.10 -0.16
N CYS A 96 -6.00 -3.84 -1.23
CA CYS A 96 -6.70 -3.67 -2.50
C CYS A 96 -6.77 -4.99 -3.27
N ARG A 97 -7.57 -5.00 -4.35
CA ARG A 97 -7.54 -6.07 -5.33
C ARG A 97 -6.21 -6.06 -6.10
N PRO A 98 -5.74 -7.21 -6.62
CA PRO A 98 -4.48 -7.30 -7.35
C PRO A 98 -4.37 -6.30 -8.52
N GLU A 99 -5.46 -6.05 -9.25
CA GLU A 99 -5.54 -5.15 -10.41
C GLU A 99 -5.44 -3.65 -10.06
N ALA A 100 -5.71 -3.27 -8.81
CA ALA A 100 -5.88 -1.86 -8.43
C ALA A 100 -4.64 -1.01 -8.72
N LEU A 101 -3.44 -1.48 -8.36
CA LEU A 101 -2.19 -0.76 -8.66
C LEU A 101 -1.40 -1.39 -9.81
N ALA A 102 -1.98 -2.41 -10.46
CA ALA A 102 -1.36 -3.08 -11.60
C ALA A 102 -1.85 -2.56 -12.94
N THR A 103 -3.16 -2.28 -13.06
CA THR A 103 -3.79 -1.94 -14.35
C THR A 103 -4.89 -0.90 -14.23
N ASP A 104 -5.44 -0.63 -13.05
CA ASP A 104 -6.51 0.35 -12.87
C ASP A 104 -5.93 1.77 -12.72
N ARG A 105 -6.08 2.56 -13.79
CA ARG A 105 -5.61 3.94 -13.88
C ARG A 105 -6.12 4.81 -12.74
N LEU A 106 -7.42 4.77 -12.45
CA LEU A 106 -8.05 5.63 -11.44
C LEU A 106 -7.53 5.31 -10.05
N LYS A 107 -7.24 4.03 -9.78
CA LYS A 107 -6.66 3.59 -8.51
C LYS A 107 -5.20 3.96 -8.37
N MET A 108 -4.43 3.96 -9.45
CA MET A 108 -3.06 4.46 -9.44
C MET A 108 -3.01 5.97 -9.22
N GLU A 109 -3.86 6.75 -9.90
CA GLU A 109 -4.01 8.21 -9.66
C GLU A 109 -4.40 8.48 -8.21
N GLN A 110 -5.48 7.83 -7.73
CA GLN A 110 -5.92 7.93 -6.33
C GLN A 110 -4.77 7.65 -5.35
N PHE A 111 -4.00 6.58 -5.59
CA PHE A 111 -2.88 6.21 -4.72
C PHE A 111 -1.78 7.26 -4.71
N LEU A 112 -1.31 7.68 -5.89
CA LEU A 112 -0.23 8.65 -6.06
C LEU A 112 -0.60 10.03 -5.47
N ASP A 113 -1.82 10.49 -5.72
CA ASP A 113 -2.34 11.73 -5.14
C ASP A 113 -2.33 11.66 -3.60
N GLY A 114 -2.81 10.55 -3.03
CA GLY A 114 -2.86 10.39 -1.57
C GLY A 114 -1.48 10.28 -0.91
N ILE A 115 -0.54 9.52 -1.48
CA ILE A 115 0.80 9.38 -0.88
C ILE A 115 1.62 10.67 -1.00
N SER A 116 1.39 11.49 -2.03
CA SER A 116 2.05 12.79 -2.19
C SER A 116 1.75 13.76 -1.03
N GLN A 117 0.64 13.52 -0.31
CA GLN A 117 0.18 14.32 0.83
C GLN A 117 0.70 13.80 2.18
N LEU A 118 1.50 12.73 2.22
CA LEU A 118 1.99 12.15 3.47
C LEU A 118 2.76 13.19 4.30
N PRO A 119 2.46 13.34 5.61
CA PRO A 119 3.18 14.26 6.48
C PRO A 119 4.57 13.75 6.87
N VAL A 120 4.89 12.51 6.50
CA VAL A 120 6.18 11.87 6.67
C VAL A 120 6.86 11.77 5.29
N PRO A 121 8.18 11.98 5.20
CA PRO A 121 8.90 11.71 3.96
C PRO A 121 8.65 10.26 3.53
N HIS A 122 8.17 10.08 2.30
CA HIS A 122 8.26 8.79 1.65
C HIS A 122 9.49 8.79 0.75
N ALA A 123 10.23 7.69 0.80
CA ALA A 123 11.42 7.55 -0.03
C ALA A 123 10.98 7.21 -1.46
N ALA A 124 11.68 7.73 -2.48
CA ALA A 124 11.35 7.44 -3.88
C ALA A 124 11.48 5.94 -4.21
N ASP A 125 12.30 5.23 -3.43
CA ASP A 125 12.53 3.80 -3.44
C ASP A 125 11.66 3.03 -2.43
N ALA A 126 10.60 3.65 -1.90
CA ALA A 126 9.63 2.93 -1.08
C ALA A 126 8.94 1.83 -1.89
N LEU A 127 9.00 0.60 -1.37
CA LEU A 127 8.38 -0.56 -2.00
C LEU A 127 6.87 -0.58 -1.72
N VAL A 128 6.06 -0.78 -2.76
CA VAL A 128 4.60 -0.83 -2.65
C VAL A 128 4.11 -2.27 -2.84
N ILE A 129 3.36 -2.79 -1.85
CA ILE A 129 2.81 -4.14 -1.87
C ILE A 129 1.34 -4.20 -1.47
N SER A 130 0.65 -5.29 -1.82
CA SER A 130 -0.67 -5.62 -1.25
C SER A 130 -0.55 -6.35 0.09
N ASP A 131 -1.64 -6.42 0.87
CA ASP A 131 -1.71 -7.25 2.08
C ASP A 131 -1.61 -8.78 1.81
N ASN A 132 -1.69 -9.17 0.53
CA ASN A 132 -1.45 -10.52 0.03
C ASN A 132 -0.07 -10.69 -0.66
N ALA A 133 0.80 -9.69 -0.52
CA ALA A 133 2.17 -9.66 -1.04
C ALA A 133 2.32 -9.65 -2.56
N ASP A 134 1.32 -9.14 -3.27
CA ASP A 134 1.54 -8.65 -4.63
C ASP A 134 2.52 -7.49 -4.55
N ILE A 135 3.54 -7.48 -5.42
CA ILE A 135 4.52 -6.41 -5.50
C ILE A 135 4.17 -5.54 -6.70
N TYR A 136 3.91 -4.27 -6.44
CA TYR A 136 3.59 -3.26 -7.46
C TYR A 136 4.81 -2.48 -7.94
N GLY A 137 5.96 -2.72 -7.31
CA GLY A 137 7.22 -2.05 -7.56
C GLY A 137 7.47 -0.93 -6.56
N LEU A 138 8.36 -0.04 -6.93
CA LEU A 138 8.59 1.22 -6.24
C LEU A 138 7.47 2.21 -6.53
N VAL A 139 7.36 3.29 -5.76
CA VAL A 139 6.46 4.41 -6.07
C VAL A 139 6.70 4.92 -7.51
N ALA A 140 7.97 5.10 -7.90
CA ALA A 140 8.34 5.52 -9.25
C ALA A 140 7.90 4.53 -10.37
N ASP A 141 7.77 3.23 -10.06
CA ASP A 141 7.27 2.26 -11.03
C ASP A 141 5.77 2.44 -11.29
N ILE A 142 5.01 2.89 -10.28
CA ILE A 142 3.58 3.15 -10.40
C ILE A 142 3.36 4.44 -11.19
N GLU A 143 4.15 5.49 -10.92
CA GLU A 143 4.16 6.74 -11.70
C GLU A 143 4.43 6.45 -13.18
N SER A 144 5.54 5.76 -13.47
CA SER A 144 5.93 5.40 -14.85
C SER A 144 4.88 4.55 -15.55
N ARG A 145 4.17 3.69 -14.80
CA ARG A 145 3.11 2.84 -15.33
C ARG A 145 1.85 3.64 -15.65
N LEU A 146 1.50 4.61 -14.81
CA LEU A 146 0.35 5.47 -15.04
C LEU A 146 0.51 6.27 -16.35
N GLU A 147 1.71 6.76 -16.64
CA GLU A 147 2.03 7.46 -17.89
C GLU A 147 1.88 6.59 -19.16
N GLN A 148 1.97 5.27 -19.02
CA GLN A 148 1.87 4.31 -20.13
C GLN A 148 0.44 3.85 -20.42
N ILE A 149 -0.51 4.15 -19.52
CA ILE A 149 -1.91 3.77 -19.66
C ILE A 149 -2.65 4.96 -20.25
N GLU A 150 -2.67 5.02 -21.59
CA GLU A 150 -3.44 6.01 -22.37
C GLU A 150 -4.95 5.94 -22.10
#